data_AF-A0A9P9ALU3-F1
#
_entry.id   AF-A0A9P9ALU3-F1
#
_cell.length_a   1.000
_cell.length_b   1.000
_cell.length_c   1.000
_cell.angle_alpha   90.00
_cell.angle_beta   90.00
_cell.angle_gamma   90.00
#
_symmetry.space_group_name_H-M   'P 1'
#
loop_
_entity.id
_entity.type
_entity.pdbx_description
1 polymer ?
#
loop_
_entity_poly.entity_id
_entity_poly.type
_entity_poly.pdbx_seq_one_letter_code
_entity_poly.pdbx_strand_id
1 'polypeptide(L)'
;MPQIRSTQGSESIPSDDARQEDTSADSIPADRILCVRTIDQTIEHIPVDVFKRLEAPPDDDEWVGCLVQADQLDSNTFLWAQVKHLPPIQVVGKTSDGESYMVAVASSRLQSLRDLRLPFLRAPENSFYHSVSEPSHTEARVHGKWEARQKSESRYVQNAVQGILSKRGRGLGRYYRRNTRNRHLLPPIEWAVLMKDIQTAPSKVFDLFCLSCLFLALRLLDDLCGESALELVRRDREAWMKHFRELGKVKTRWPVERTRAEMQEVSLLRAVFASAGGRRDAAQLNFDEKRSANDNLAVLGNLFDIEPTGPVSFGGSGALNPSDLLLKFKPFQCNELDVAKLQQQIPPPIMFPITIYGTLPADLINALQYQTVTTAQCMIQDTYREMPWLREPENDLPLFLCQCAILQVGDESFLKWMASANGQSEYRRIIAGLPLDSADEVLEPVHDSYWSDFLQHLNGHELRNRRTMWEKMACSFRRVGGYHRKTLCWLDATASEAPLPQHWLDGLPDQYWRYRLEETHGDALDRVRNDLEATKALMAGGCGLGEKVEEWEMVCKD
;
A
#
# COMPACT_ATOMS: atom_id res chain seq x y z
N MET A 1 -4.48 -12.26 -46.44
CA MET A 1 -5.58 -12.32 -47.44
C MET A 1 -6.89 -12.30 -46.66
N PRO A 2 -7.89 -11.46 -47.02
CA PRO A 2 -8.48 -11.27 -48.37
C PRO A 2 -8.34 -9.81 -48.89
N GLN A 3 -8.11 -9.58 -50.19
CA GLN A 3 -9.08 -9.40 -51.30
C GLN A 3 -10.03 -8.19 -51.14
N ILE A 4 -9.71 -7.10 -51.87
CA ILE A 4 -10.61 -5.98 -52.15
C ILE A 4 -11.21 -6.22 -53.54
N ARG A 5 -12.55 -6.16 -53.60
CA ARG A 5 -13.38 -6.40 -54.78
C ARG A 5 -13.33 -5.23 -55.78
N SER A 6 -13.30 -5.63 -57.05
CA SER A 6 -13.66 -4.87 -58.24
C SER A 6 -15.17 -4.57 -58.27
N THR A 7 -15.53 -3.40 -58.80
CA THR A 7 -16.69 -3.28 -59.70
C THR A 7 -16.43 -2.17 -60.71
N GLN A 8 -16.29 -2.58 -61.97
CA GLN A 8 -16.47 -1.77 -63.17
C GLN A 8 -17.94 -1.38 -63.30
N GLY A 9 -18.20 -0.16 -63.77
CA GLY A 9 -19.47 0.26 -64.36
C GLY A 9 -19.15 1.02 -65.64
N SER A 10 -19.47 0.40 -66.77
CA SER A 10 -19.30 0.89 -68.13
C SER A 10 -20.57 1.60 -68.63
N GLU A 11 -20.39 2.35 -69.73
CA GLU A 11 -21.42 2.94 -70.62
C GLU A 11 -21.95 4.31 -70.16
N SER A 12 -22.05 5.35 -70.98
CA SER A 12 -22.09 5.49 -72.45
C SER A 12 -21.90 6.98 -72.82
N ILE A 13 -21.19 7.26 -73.90
CA ILE A 13 -21.23 8.57 -74.60
C ILE A 13 -22.39 8.53 -75.60
N PRO A 14 -23.15 9.63 -75.74
CA PRO A 14 -23.55 10.06 -77.07
C PRO A 14 -23.15 11.51 -77.36
N SER A 15 -22.85 11.71 -78.64
CA SER A 15 -22.41 12.89 -79.36
C SER A 15 -23.49 13.96 -79.58
N ASP A 16 -23.03 15.21 -79.65
CA ASP A 16 -23.49 16.38 -80.40
C ASP A 16 -25.00 16.61 -80.63
N ASP A 17 -25.50 17.73 -80.08
CA ASP A 17 -26.38 18.62 -80.83
C ASP A 17 -26.27 20.08 -80.35
N ALA A 18 -26.23 20.98 -81.33
CA ALA A 18 -25.92 22.40 -81.21
C ALA A 18 -27.06 23.26 -80.64
N ARG A 19 -26.71 24.34 -79.91
CA ARG A 19 -27.40 25.65 -79.95
C ARG A 19 -26.64 26.74 -79.16
N GLN A 20 -26.12 27.69 -79.95
CA GLN A 20 -26.02 29.15 -79.79
C GLN A 20 -25.96 29.83 -78.41
N GLU A 21 -24.91 30.67 -78.31
CA GLU A 21 -24.86 32.06 -77.82
C GLU A 21 -25.32 32.37 -76.38
N ASP A 22 -24.36 32.70 -75.50
CA ASP A 22 -24.29 34.08 -75.03
C ASP A 22 -22.91 34.46 -74.47
N THR A 23 -22.49 35.67 -74.84
CA THR A 23 -21.28 36.39 -74.47
C THR A 23 -21.26 36.83 -73.01
N SER A 24 -20.18 36.58 -72.26
CA SER A 24 -19.52 37.66 -71.52
C SER A 24 -18.07 37.30 -71.19
N ALA A 25 -17.17 38.18 -71.59
CA ALA A 25 -15.78 38.18 -71.21
C ALA A 25 -15.61 38.35 -69.70
N ASP A 26 -14.64 37.64 -69.13
CA ASP A 26 -13.78 38.20 -68.08
C ASP A 26 -12.35 37.68 -68.30
N SER A 27 -11.63 38.46 -69.11
CA SER A 27 -10.19 38.37 -69.33
C SER A 27 -9.44 38.59 -68.03
N ILE A 28 -8.61 37.61 -67.63
CA ILE A 28 -7.63 37.77 -66.56
C ILE A 28 -6.58 38.80 -67.03
N PRO A 29 -6.27 39.86 -66.25
CA PRO A 29 -5.34 40.90 -66.67
C PRO A 29 -3.90 40.41 -66.79
N ALA A 30 -3.17 40.96 -67.76
CA ALA A 30 -1.87 40.55 -68.29
C ALA A 30 -0.66 40.86 -67.38
N ASP A 31 -0.85 40.92 -66.06
CA ASP A 31 0.10 41.56 -65.15
C ASP A 31 0.62 40.62 -64.05
N ARG A 32 0.26 39.33 -64.10
CA ARG A 32 0.72 38.33 -63.11
C ARG A 32 1.89 37.52 -63.64
N ILE A 33 3.09 37.88 -63.21
CA ILE A 33 4.25 36.99 -63.30
C ILE A 33 4.00 35.81 -62.37
N LEU A 34 3.72 34.64 -62.96
CA LEU A 34 3.61 33.38 -62.24
C LEU A 34 5.03 32.93 -61.89
N CYS A 35 5.47 33.27 -60.68
CA CYS A 35 6.76 32.80 -60.16
C CYS A 35 6.57 31.35 -59.67
N VAL A 36 6.75 30.38 -60.58
CA VAL A 36 6.80 28.96 -60.24
C VAL A 36 8.17 28.66 -59.66
N ARG A 37 8.27 28.58 -58.34
CA ARG A 37 9.46 28.06 -57.67
C ARG A 37 9.34 26.55 -57.60
N THR A 38 9.94 25.86 -58.57
CA THR A 38 10.13 24.41 -58.49
C THR A 38 11.14 24.14 -57.37
N ILE A 39 10.67 23.54 -56.27
CA ILE A 39 11.54 23.06 -55.20
C ILE A 39 11.81 21.59 -55.52
N ASP A 40 13.03 21.27 -55.93
CA ASP A 40 13.47 19.89 -56.03
C ASP A 40 13.50 19.30 -54.62
N GLN A 41 12.46 18.55 -54.25
CA GLN A 41 12.45 17.74 -53.04
C GLN A 41 13.30 16.51 -53.30
N THR A 42 14.58 16.58 -52.95
CA THR A 42 15.41 15.39 -52.79
C THR A 42 14.94 14.69 -51.52
N ILE A 43 14.04 13.71 -51.65
CA ILE A 43 13.75 12.79 -50.55
C ILE A 43 14.99 11.88 -50.45
N GLU A 44 15.95 12.25 -49.61
CA GLU A 44 17.00 11.33 -49.19
C GLU A 44 16.32 10.14 -48.49
N HIS A 45 16.20 9.03 -49.21
CA HIS A 45 15.75 7.77 -48.62
C HIS A 45 16.76 7.39 -47.53
N ILE A 46 16.30 7.42 -46.28
CA ILE A 46 17.08 6.95 -45.14
C ILE A 46 17.51 5.50 -45.44
N PRO A 47 18.81 5.16 -45.40
CA PRO A 47 19.28 3.81 -45.62
C PRO A 47 18.58 2.84 -44.69
N VAL A 48 18.11 1.68 -45.20
CA VAL A 48 17.38 0.66 -44.42
C VAL A 48 18.14 0.23 -43.14
N ASP A 49 19.47 0.34 -43.15
CA ASP A 49 20.32 0.02 -41.99
C ASP A 49 20.17 1.00 -40.81
N VAL A 50 19.63 2.19 -41.02
CA VAL A 50 19.32 3.16 -39.95
C VAL A 50 18.23 2.63 -39.01
N PHE A 51 17.20 2.00 -39.56
CA PHE A 51 16.11 1.41 -38.78
C PHE A 51 16.59 0.20 -37.95
N LYS A 52 17.57 -0.54 -38.46
CA LYS A 52 18.25 -1.62 -37.70
C LYS A 52 19.05 -1.07 -36.52
N ARG A 53 19.64 0.13 -36.63
CA ARG A 53 20.40 0.77 -35.54
C ARG A 53 19.51 1.34 -34.42
N LEU A 54 18.21 1.47 -34.66
CA LEU A 54 17.20 1.97 -33.71
C LEU A 54 16.17 0.88 -33.36
N GLU A 55 16.64 -0.35 -33.25
CA GLU A 55 15.87 -1.47 -32.71
C GLU A 55 15.44 -1.24 -31.27
N ALA A 56 14.45 -2.02 -30.84
CA ALA A 56 13.91 -1.97 -29.48
C ALA A 56 15.04 -2.06 -28.44
N PRO A 57 15.06 -1.14 -27.46
CA PRO A 57 16.07 -1.18 -26.41
C PRO A 57 15.82 -2.36 -25.46
N PRO A 58 16.86 -2.82 -24.74
CA PRO A 58 16.72 -3.74 -23.62
C PRO A 58 15.73 -3.22 -22.55
N ASP A 59 15.10 -4.14 -21.81
CA ASP A 59 14.07 -3.82 -20.81
C ASP A 59 14.59 -2.95 -19.65
N ASP A 60 15.88 -3.08 -19.36
CA ASP A 60 16.59 -2.41 -18.28
C ASP A 60 17.33 -1.15 -18.74
N ASP A 61 17.27 -0.79 -20.03
CA ASP A 61 17.96 0.38 -20.57
C ASP A 61 17.51 1.67 -19.84
N GLU A 62 18.48 2.54 -19.62
CA GLU A 62 18.24 3.85 -19.06
C GLU A 62 17.67 4.77 -20.14
N TRP A 63 16.77 5.66 -19.74
CA TRP A 63 16.19 6.65 -20.63
C TRP A 63 16.70 8.03 -20.22
N VAL A 64 17.10 8.83 -21.20
CA VAL A 64 17.64 10.18 -20.99
C VAL A 64 16.83 11.22 -21.75
N GLY A 65 16.72 12.42 -21.19
CA GLY A 65 16.05 13.54 -21.85
C GLY A 65 16.95 14.20 -22.88
N CYS A 66 16.40 14.49 -24.05
CA CYS A 66 17.02 15.29 -25.10
C CYS A 66 16.09 16.45 -25.47
N LEU A 67 16.67 17.63 -25.68
CA LEU A 67 15.99 18.80 -26.22
C LEU A 67 16.14 18.79 -27.74
N VAL A 68 15.01 18.90 -28.42
CA VAL A 68 14.92 18.97 -29.88
C VAL A 68 14.12 20.22 -30.23
N GLN A 69 14.62 21.06 -31.12
CA GLN A 69 13.93 22.30 -31.51
C GLN A 69 12.55 21.99 -32.11
N ALA A 70 11.58 22.86 -31.86
CA ALA A 70 10.18 22.62 -32.23
C ALA A 70 9.99 22.48 -33.75
N ASP A 71 10.69 23.30 -34.53
CA ASP A 71 10.69 23.27 -36.00
C ASP A 71 11.14 21.90 -36.57
N GLN A 72 12.07 21.23 -35.89
CA GLN A 72 12.60 19.92 -36.29
C GLN A 72 11.59 18.78 -36.07
N LEU A 73 10.67 18.92 -35.10
CA LEU A 73 9.71 17.88 -34.71
C LEU A 73 8.32 18.08 -35.28
N ASP A 74 7.92 19.35 -35.45
CA ASP A 74 6.63 19.78 -35.99
C ASP A 74 6.60 19.70 -37.52
N SER A 75 7.74 19.84 -38.20
CA SER A 75 7.80 19.74 -39.66
C SER A 75 8.09 18.33 -40.16
N ASN A 76 7.25 17.85 -41.09
CA ASN A 76 7.37 16.52 -41.71
C ASN A 76 8.59 16.37 -42.64
N THR A 77 9.29 17.46 -42.95
CA THR A 77 10.47 17.45 -43.82
C THR A 77 11.76 17.01 -43.11
N PHE A 78 11.81 17.03 -41.77
CA PHE A 78 13.02 16.69 -41.03
C PHE A 78 13.08 15.21 -40.63
N LEU A 79 14.30 14.69 -40.47
CA LEU A 79 14.58 13.32 -40.06
C LEU A 79 13.92 12.97 -38.72
N TRP A 80 13.79 13.93 -37.79
CA TRP A 80 13.08 13.75 -36.53
C TRP A 80 11.62 13.30 -36.69
N ALA A 81 10.90 13.85 -37.68
CA ALA A 81 9.53 13.43 -37.97
C ALA A 81 9.45 11.96 -38.43
N GLN A 82 10.51 11.45 -39.06
CA GLN A 82 10.58 10.07 -39.54
C GLN A 82 10.97 9.08 -38.44
N VAL A 83 11.77 9.50 -37.45
CA VAL A 83 12.28 8.62 -36.38
C VAL A 83 11.53 8.74 -35.06
N LYS A 84 10.76 9.80 -34.79
CA LYS A 84 10.07 10.03 -33.49
C LYS A 84 9.12 8.92 -33.06
N HIS A 85 8.69 8.07 -33.99
CA HIS A 85 7.81 6.94 -33.73
C HIS A 85 8.57 5.66 -33.40
N LEU A 86 9.89 5.62 -33.54
CA LEU A 86 10.68 4.41 -33.35
C LEU A 86 10.76 3.98 -31.87
N PRO A 87 10.98 2.68 -31.59
CA PRO A 87 10.92 2.15 -30.24
C PRO A 87 11.77 2.86 -29.17
N PRO A 88 13.03 3.27 -29.45
CA PRO A 88 13.87 3.89 -28.43
C PRO A 88 13.60 5.39 -28.23
N ILE A 89 12.55 5.95 -28.83
CA ILE A 89 12.26 7.39 -28.82
C ILE A 89 10.83 7.61 -28.33
N GLN A 90 10.68 8.52 -27.36
CA GLN A 90 9.38 8.97 -26.87
C GLN A 90 9.35 10.49 -26.78
N VAL A 91 8.40 11.12 -27.45
CA VAL A 91 8.13 12.55 -27.24
C VAL A 91 7.42 12.71 -25.90
N VAL A 92 8.05 13.44 -24.97
CA VAL A 92 7.51 13.69 -23.63
C VAL A 92 6.53 14.85 -23.69
N GLY A 93 6.90 15.92 -24.38
CA GLY A 93 6.07 17.09 -24.60
C GLY A 93 6.90 18.33 -24.92
N LYS A 94 6.20 19.44 -25.14
CA LYS A 94 6.80 20.73 -25.49
C LYS A 94 7.28 21.45 -24.21
N THR A 95 8.41 22.14 -24.29
CA THR A 95 8.92 22.94 -23.17
C THR A 95 8.06 24.19 -22.95
N SER A 96 8.12 24.77 -21.75
CA SER A 96 7.31 25.93 -21.37
C SER A 96 7.65 27.21 -22.15
N ASP A 97 8.86 27.33 -22.70
CA ASP A 97 9.22 28.39 -23.65
C ASP A 97 8.57 28.19 -25.03
N GLY A 98 8.12 26.97 -25.35
CA GLY A 98 7.57 26.60 -26.64
C GLY A 98 8.61 26.47 -27.76
N GLU A 99 9.91 26.62 -27.46
CA GLU A 99 10.97 26.60 -28.47
C GLU A 99 11.45 25.17 -28.76
N SER A 100 11.32 24.26 -27.80
CA SER A 100 11.81 22.89 -27.91
C SER A 100 10.79 21.85 -27.46
N TYR A 101 11.06 20.60 -27.81
CA TYR A 101 10.44 19.41 -27.25
C TYR A 101 11.44 18.68 -26.37
N MET A 102 10.93 18.18 -25.24
CA MET A 102 11.61 17.14 -24.50
C MET A 102 11.30 15.78 -25.14
N VAL A 103 12.35 15.06 -25.51
CA VAL A 103 12.29 13.72 -26.09
C VAL A 103 13.09 12.79 -25.20
N ALA A 104 12.44 11.77 -24.64
CA ALA A 104 13.11 10.71 -23.92
C ALA A 104 13.67 9.71 -24.94
N VAL A 105 14.95 9.38 -24.81
CA VAL A 105 15.65 8.44 -25.69
C VAL A 105 16.33 7.38 -24.85
N ALA A 106 16.27 6.12 -25.30
CA ALA A 106 17.03 5.03 -24.71
C ALA A 106 18.54 5.29 -24.82
N SER A 107 19.25 5.22 -23.70
CA SER A 107 20.63 5.68 -23.56
C SER A 107 21.58 4.96 -24.52
N SER A 108 21.36 3.65 -24.72
CA SER A 108 22.13 2.81 -25.63
C SER A 108 22.01 3.23 -27.11
N ARG A 109 21.01 4.05 -27.46
CA ARG A 109 20.73 4.51 -28.83
C ARG A 109 21.15 5.95 -29.10
N LEU A 110 21.66 6.67 -28.10
CA LEU A 110 22.15 8.04 -28.29
C LEU A 110 23.24 8.14 -29.34
N GLN A 111 24.19 7.20 -29.35
CA GLN A 111 25.26 7.23 -30.34
C GLN A 111 24.71 7.00 -31.75
N SER A 112 23.75 6.09 -31.92
CA SER A 112 23.05 5.91 -33.19
C SER A 112 22.39 7.22 -33.65
N LEU A 113 21.75 8.00 -32.76
CA LEU A 113 21.18 9.30 -33.14
C LEU A 113 22.25 10.32 -33.57
N ARG A 114 23.43 10.32 -32.92
CA ARG A 114 24.55 11.17 -33.32
C ARG A 114 25.14 10.78 -34.66
N ASP A 115 25.26 9.47 -34.92
CA ASP A 115 25.76 8.94 -36.20
C ASP A 115 24.82 9.33 -37.36
N LEU A 116 23.53 9.45 -37.07
CA LEU A 116 22.50 9.96 -38.00
C LEU A 116 22.49 11.49 -38.12
N ARG A 117 23.38 12.19 -37.40
CA ARG A 117 23.50 13.65 -37.37
C ARG A 117 22.17 14.35 -37.03
N LEU A 118 21.34 13.71 -36.20
CA LEU A 118 20.11 14.34 -35.71
C LEU A 118 20.48 15.51 -34.78
N PRO A 119 19.92 16.71 -35.00
CA PRO A 119 20.18 17.84 -34.10
C PRO A 119 19.41 17.63 -32.79
N PHE A 120 20.14 17.51 -31.69
CA PHE A 120 19.58 17.51 -30.34
C PHE A 120 20.62 17.96 -29.31
N LEU A 121 20.15 18.45 -28.18
CA LEU A 121 20.98 18.73 -27.01
C LEU A 121 20.59 17.75 -25.90
N ARG A 122 21.57 17.14 -25.23
CA ARG A 122 21.27 16.33 -24.05
C ARG A 122 20.76 17.26 -22.97
N ALA A 123 19.57 16.99 -22.43
CA ALA A 123 19.05 17.77 -21.31
C ALA A 123 19.96 17.57 -20.10
N PRO A 124 20.31 18.63 -19.36
CA PRO A 124 21.08 18.50 -18.12
C PRO A 124 20.37 17.51 -17.18
N GLU A 125 21.14 16.64 -16.52
CA GLU A 125 20.62 15.84 -15.42
C GLU A 125 20.09 16.81 -14.35
N ASN A 126 18.82 16.68 -14.00
CA ASN A 126 18.09 17.63 -13.16
C ASN A 126 17.87 19.02 -13.78
N SER A 127 17.66 19.14 -15.10
CA SER A 127 17.28 20.43 -15.70
C SER A 127 15.90 20.88 -15.20
N PHE A 128 15.90 21.57 -14.06
CA PHE A 128 14.70 22.13 -13.45
C PHE A 128 14.09 23.26 -14.30
N TYR A 129 14.74 23.64 -15.40
CA TYR A 129 14.38 24.79 -16.22
C TYR A 129 13.34 24.50 -17.32
N HIS A 130 13.19 23.25 -17.75
CA HIS A 130 12.25 22.88 -18.82
C HIS A 130 11.10 22.02 -18.27
N SER A 131 10.16 22.66 -17.56
CA SER A 131 9.01 21.94 -17.00
C SER A 131 7.98 21.63 -18.09
N VAL A 132 8.04 20.42 -18.62
CA VAL A 132 7.18 19.94 -19.73
C VAL A 132 5.70 19.81 -19.31
N SER A 133 5.43 19.73 -18.00
CA SER A 133 4.07 19.72 -17.45
C SER A 133 3.50 21.12 -17.22
N GLU A 134 4.31 22.18 -17.32
CA GLU A 134 3.85 23.55 -17.17
C GLU A 134 3.34 24.09 -18.51
N PRO A 135 2.37 25.01 -18.51
CA PRO A 135 1.93 25.65 -19.74
C PRO A 135 2.96 26.64 -20.26
N SER A 136 2.95 26.87 -21.57
CA SER A 136 3.71 27.98 -22.14
C SER A 136 3.11 29.35 -21.82
N HIS A 137 3.92 30.41 -21.89
CA HIS A 137 3.42 31.78 -21.71
C HIS A 137 2.30 32.12 -22.70
N THR A 138 2.42 31.63 -23.94
CA THR A 138 1.41 31.82 -24.98
C THR A 138 0.11 31.11 -24.62
N GLU A 139 0.16 29.85 -24.18
CA GLU A 139 -1.04 29.11 -23.77
C GLU A 139 -1.70 29.74 -22.54
N ALA A 140 -0.90 30.17 -21.56
CA ALA A 140 -1.40 30.85 -20.37
C ALA A 140 -2.08 32.19 -20.70
N ARG A 141 -1.61 32.90 -21.73
CA ARG A 141 -2.23 34.13 -22.24
C ARG A 141 -3.55 33.86 -22.97
N VAL A 142 -3.63 32.77 -23.74
CA VAL A 142 -4.81 32.43 -24.56
C VAL A 142 -5.93 31.80 -23.73
N HIS A 143 -5.60 30.86 -22.84
CA HIS A 143 -6.59 30.08 -22.08
C HIS A 143 -6.73 30.53 -20.62
N GLY A 144 -5.88 31.45 -20.16
CA GLY A 144 -5.72 31.73 -18.73
C GLY A 144 -4.85 30.68 -18.04
N LYS A 145 -4.21 31.08 -16.94
CA LYS A 145 -3.17 30.27 -16.26
C LYS A 145 -3.68 28.90 -15.78
N TRP A 146 -4.88 28.86 -15.20
CA TRP A 146 -5.44 27.64 -14.64
C TRP A 146 -5.77 26.60 -15.71
N GLU A 147 -6.53 26.99 -16.73
CA GLU A 147 -6.93 26.09 -17.82
C GLU A 147 -5.73 25.63 -18.65
N ALA A 148 -4.78 26.54 -18.94
CA ALA A 148 -3.56 26.19 -19.64
C ALA A 148 -2.74 25.13 -18.87
N ARG A 149 -2.64 25.25 -17.54
CA ARG A 149 -1.96 24.28 -16.69
C ARG A 149 -2.64 22.91 -16.75
N GLN A 150 -3.96 22.85 -16.58
CA GLN A 150 -4.72 21.61 -16.68
C GLN A 150 -4.51 20.90 -18.03
N LYS A 151 -4.51 21.66 -19.14
CA LYS A 151 -4.23 21.12 -20.47
C LYS A 151 -2.80 20.60 -20.61
N SER A 152 -1.81 21.33 -20.10
CA SER A 152 -0.41 20.90 -20.18
C SER A 152 -0.13 19.64 -19.36
N GLU A 153 -0.63 19.61 -18.11
CA GLU A 153 -0.56 18.44 -17.24
C GLU A 153 -1.27 17.22 -17.85
N SER A 154 -2.46 17.42 -18.43
CA SER A 154 -3.21 16.37 -19.13
C SER A 154 -2.43 15.79 -20.31
N ARG A 155 -1.86 16.64 -21.18
CA ARG A 155 -1.03 16.17 -22.31
C ARG A 155 0.21 15.42 -21.85
N TYR A 156 0.89 15.93 -20.82
CA TYR A 156 2.07 15.28 -20.26
C TYR A 156 1.74 13.87 -19.76
N VAL A 157 0.65 13.73 -18.99
CA VAL A 157 0.18 12.43 -18.48
C VAL A 157 -0.25 11.51 -19.63
N GLN A 158 -0.99 12.02 -20.62
CA GLN A 158 -1.40 11.23 -21.79
C GLN A 158 -0.19 10.69 -22.56
N ASN A 159 0.81 11.53 -22.84
CA ASN A 159 2.04 11.11 -23.50
C ASN A 159 2.78 10.04 -22.67
N ALA A 160 2.84 10.22 -21.36
CA ALA A 160 3.46 9.25 -20.44
C ALA A 160 2.75 7.90 -20.46
N VAL A 161 1.43 7.90 -20.28
CA VAL A 161 0.59 6.70 -20.27
C VAL A 161 0.69 5.97 -21.61
N GLN A 162 0.55 6.69 -22.74
CA GLN A 162 0.66 6.12 -24.08
C GLN A 162 2.05 5.53 -24.31
N GLY A 163 3.11 6.26 -23.95
CA GLY A 163 4.48 5.79 -24.07
C GLY A 163 4.72 4.52 -23.27
N ILE A 164 4.30 4.50 -22.00
CA ILE A 164 4.46 3.36 -21.10
C ILE A 164 3.68 2.15 -21.61
N LEU A 165 2.39 2.28 -21.92
CA LEU A 165 1.56 1.17 -22.37
C LEU A 165 1.93 0.67 -23.78
N SER A 166 2.68 1.46 -24.55
CA SER A 166 3.17 1.02 -25.85
C SER A 166 4.12 -0.17 -25.71
N LYS A 167 4.14 -1.03 -26.75
CA LYS A 167 5.15 -2.10 -26.90
C LYS A 167 6.60 -1.57 -26.99
N ARG A 168 6.75 -0.26 -27.18
CA ARG A 168 8.00 0.47 -27.48
C ARG A 168 8.66 1.06 -26.22
N GLY A 169 7.88 1.55 -25.25
CA GLY A 169 8.40 2.21 -24.05
C GLY A 169 8.82 1.26 -22.93
N ARG A 170 9.66 0.26 -23.20
CA ARG A 170 10.24 -0.58 -22.12
C ARG A 170 11.19 0.27 -21.27
N GLY A 171 11.12 0.18 -19.95
CA GLY A 171 11.93 1.00 -19.03
C GLY A 171 11.48 2.46 -18.86
N LEU A 172 10.62 2.98 -19.74
CA LEU A 172 10.16 4.37 -19.78
C LEU A 172 9.42 4.84 -18.51
N GLY A 173 8.78 3.92 -17.77
CA GLY A 173 8.17 4.24 -16.48
C GLY A 173 9.17 4.83 -15.47
N ARG A 174 10.42 4.31 -15.45
CA ARG A 174 11.48 4.83 -14.57
C ARG A 174 11.88 6.25 -14.93
N TYR A 175 11.88 6.59 -16.23
CA TYR A 175 12.13 7.95 -16.70
C TYR A 175 11.09 8.91 -16.15
N TYR A 176 9.80 8.60 -16.33
CA TYR A 176 8.72 9.47 -15.88
C TYR A 176 8.70 9.63 -14.35
N ARG A 177 8.98 8.58 -13.58
CA ARG A 177 9.11 8.68 -12.12
C ARG A 177 10.19 9.66 -11.68
N ARG A 178 11.37 9.60 -12.32
CA ARG A 178 12.50 10.47 -11.99
C ARG A 178 12.27 11.92 -12.41
N ASN A 179 11.57 12.15 -13.52
CA ASN A 179 11.45 13.47 -14.13
C ASN A 179 10.12 14.18 -13.85
N THR A 180 9.14 13.51 -13.26
CA THR A 180 7.86 14.13 -12.86
C THR A 180 8.01 14.82 -11.50
N ARG A 181 8.02 16.16 -11.50
CA ARG A 181 8.15 16.94 -10.26
C ARG A 181 6.88 16.98 -9.43
N ASN A 182 5.77 17.24 -10.10
CA ASN A 182 4.48 17.33 -9.44
C ASN A 182 3.98 15.91 -9.13
N ARG A 183 4.10 15.49 -7.86
CA ARG A 183 3.68 14.16 -7.41
C ARG A 183 2.20 13.89 -7.66
N HIS A 184 1.36 14.91 -7.84
CA HIS A 184 -0.04 14.72 -8.21
C HIS A 184 -0.20 14.08 -9.58
N LEU A 185 0.76 14.21 -10.50
CA LEU A 185 0.71 13.61 -11.84
C LEU A 185 1.16 12.14 -11.88
N LEU A 186 1.73 11.62 -10.79
CA LEU A 186 2.27 10.27 -10.73
C LEU A 186 1.21 9.16 -10.75
N PRO A 187 0.02 9.25 -10.10
CA PRO A 187 -0.87 8.10 -10.01
C PRO A 187 -1.27 7.49 -11.36
N PRO A 188 -1.65 8.26 -12.40
CA PRO A 188 -1.94 7.70 -13.72
C PRO A 188 -0.72 7.03 -14.37
N ILE A 189 0.48 7.56 -14.13
CA ILE A 189 1.75 7.01 -14.61
C ILE A 189 2.05 5.68 -13.92
N GLU A 190 1.85 5.60 -12.61
CA GLU A 190 2.04 4.39 -11.83
C GLU A 190 1.04 3.29 -12.20
N TRP A 191 -0.23 3.66 -12.41
CA TRP A 191 -1.23 2.75 -12.97
C TRP A 191 -0.82 2.22 -14.35
N ALA A 192 -0.30 3.07 -15.24
CA ALA A 192 0.18 2.63 -16.55
C ALA A 192 1.34 1.62 -16.43
N VAL A 193 2.28 1.82 -15.50
CA VAL A 193 3.37 0.86 -15.26
C VAL A 193 2.82 -0.46 -14.74
N LEU A 194 1.93 -0.43 -13.75
CA LEU A 194 1.32 -1.65 -13.19
C LEU A 194 0.50 -2.41 -14.23
N MET A 195 -0.34 -1.72 -15.00
CA MET A 195 -1.14 -2.35 -16.06
C MET A 195 -0.27 -2.97 -17.14
N LYS A 196 0.84 -2.33 -17.55
CA LYS A 196 1.79 -2.92 -18.48
C LYS A 196 2.37 -4.22 -17.93
N ASP A 197 2.81 -4.21 -16.69
CA ASP A 197 3.41 -5.39 -16.06
C ASP A 197 2.41 -6.55 -15.95
N ILE A 198 1.16 -6.28 -15.56
CA ILE A 198 0.09 -7.29 -15.52
C ILE A 198 -0.20 -7.84 -16.92
N GLN A 199 -0.34 -6.97 -17.93
CA GLN A 199 -0.68 -7.37 -19.30
C GLN A 199 0.44 -8.15 -20.01
N THR A 200 1.69 -7.95 -19.60
CA THR A 200 2.86 -8.60 -20.19
C THR A 200 3.41 -9.75 -19.34
N ALA A 201 2.76 -10.05 -18.22
CA ALA A 201 3.15 -11.13 -17.33
C ALA A 201 3.13 -12.50 -18.03
N PRO A 202 4.06 -13.41 -17.67
CA PRO A 202 3.96 -14.81 -18.09
C PRO A 202 2.62 -15.42 -17.68
N SER A 203 2.04 -16.30 -18.50
CA SER A 203 0.72 -16.90 -18.25
C SER A 203 0.55 -17.44 -16.83
N LYS A 204 1.53 -18.21 -16.33
CA LYS A 204 1.48 -18.79 -14.97
C LYS A 204 1.40 -17.73 -13.87
N VAL A 205 2.11 -16.61 -14.03
CA VAL A 205 2.09 -15.48 -13.09
C VAL A 205 0.74 -14.78 -13.14
N PHE A 206 0.20 -14.55 -14.34
CA PHE A 206 -1.10 -13.93 -14.51
C PHE A 206 -2.23 -14.79 -13.92
N ASP A 207 -2.20 -16.10 -14.15
CA ASP A 207 -3.20 -17.04 -13.63
C ASP A 207 -3.17 -17.07 -12.09
N LEU A 208 -1.97 -17.13 -11.48
CA LEU A 208 -1.83 -17.07 -10.02
C LEU A 208 -2.23 -15.70 -9.44
N PHE A 209 -1.99 -14.62 -10.18
CA PHE A 209 -2.43 -13.27 -9.80
C PHE A 209 -3.97 -13.19 -9.80
N CYS A 210 -4.64 -13.64 -10.86
CA CYS A 210 -6.10 -13.70 -10.91
C CYS A 210 -6.67 -14.61 -9.83
N LEU A 211 -6.03 -15.74 -9.55
CA LEU A 211 -6.41 -16.63 -8.46
C LEU A 211 -6.27 -15.94 -7.08
N SER A 212 -5.23 -15.12 -6.89
CA SER A 212 -5.03 -14.33 -5.66
C SER A 212 -6.09 -13.24 -5.51
N CYS A 213 -6.40 -12.50 -6.59
CA CYS A 213 -7.50 -11.55 -6.62
C CYS A 213 -8.84 -12.23 -6.30
N LEU A 214 -9.11 -13.38 -6.90
CA LEU A 214 -10.32 -14.17 -6.66
C LEU A 214 -10.42 -14.65 -5.21
N PHE A 215 -9.33 -15.14 -4.62
CA PHE A 215 -9.33 -15.55 -3.22
C PHE A 215 -9.66 -14.38 -2.28
N LEU A 216 -9.04 -13.21 -2.50
CA LEU A 216 -9.31 -12.00 -1.71
C LEU A 216 -10.74 -11.47 -1.92
N ALA A 217 -11.22 -11.52 -3.16
CA ALA A 217 -12.58 -11.16 -3.54
C ALA A 217 -13.63 -12.02 -2.81
N LEU A 218 -13.45 -13.35 -2.83
CA LEU A 218 -14.36 -14.27 -2.14
C LEU A 218 -14.40 -14.03 -0.63
N ARG A 219 -13.29 -13.59 -0.02
CA ARG A 219 -13.23 -13.25 1.41
C ARG A 219 -14.09 -12.03 1.78
N LEU A 220 -14.48 -11.20 0.83
CA LEU A 220 -15.32 -10.02 1.05
C LEU A 220 -16.82 -10.32 0.97
N LEU A 221 -17.19 -11.53 0.54
CA LEU A 221 -18.59 -11.95 0.41
C LEU A 221 -19.06 -12.66 1.67
N ASP A 222 -20.24 -12.28 2.17
CA ASP A 222 -20.88 -12.98 3.28
C ASP A 222 -21.48 -14.33 2.87
N ASP A 223 -21.93 -14.45 1.62
CA ASP A 223 -22.52 -15.69 1.06
C ASP A 223 -21.69 -16.25 -0.09
N LEU A 224 -20.92 -17.30 0.21
CA LEU A 224 -20.10 -18.03 -0.75
C LEU A 224 -20.87 -19.05 -1.59
N CYS A 225 -22.16 -19.27 -1.28
CA CYS A 225 -23.08 -20.05 -2.10
C CYS A 225 -23.90 -19.18 -3.06
N GLY A 226 -23.86 -17.86 -2.90
CA GLY A 226 -24.63 -16.91 -3.68
C GLY A 226 -24.15 -16.72 -5.13
N GLU A 227 -24.98 -16.08 -5.95
CA GLU A 227 -24.68 -15.86 -7.38
C GLU A 227 -23.40 -15.05 -7.58
N SER A 228 -23.12 -14.06 -6.73
CA SER A 228 -21.90 -13.25 -6.81
C SER A 228 -20.63 -14.09 -6.69
N ALA A 229 -20.60 -15.07 -5.78
CA ALA A 229 -19.47 -15.98 -5.62
C ALA A 229 -19.31 -16.91 -6.84
N LEU A 230 -20.43 -17.40 -7.39
CA LEU A 230 -20.42 -18.23 -8.59
C LEU A 230 -19.98 -17.45 -9.82
N GLU A 231 -20.41 -16.20 -9.99
CA GLU A 231 -19.99 -15.33 -11.08
C GLU A 231 -18.48 -15.11 -11.04
N LEU A 232 -17.93 -14.78 -9.86
CA LEU A 232 -16.49 -14.55 -9.68
C LEU A 232 -15.65 -15.78 -10.05
N VAL A 233 -16.04 -16.97 -9.57
CA VAL A 233 -15.29 -18.20 -9.82
C VAL A 233 -15.40 -18.68 -11.26
N ARG A 234 -16.47 -18.31 -11.97
CA ARG A 234 -16.65 -18.58 -13.40
C ARG A 234 -15.87 -17.62 -14.31
N ARG A 235 -15.31 -16.52 -13.80
CA ARG A 235 -14.50 -15.59 -14.60
C ARG A 235 -13.25 -16.30 -15.13
N ASP A 236 -13.19 -16.45 -16.44
CA ASP A 236 -12.03 -16.98 -17.11
C ASP A 236 -10.91 -15.93 -17.26
N ARG A 237 -9.81 -16.35 -17.88
CA ARG A 237 -8.64 -15.49 -18.11
C ARG A 237 -8.96 -14.27 -18.96
N GLU A 238 -9.83 -14.40 -19.96
CA GLU A 238 -10.17 -13.31 -20.85
C GLU A 238 -11.03 -12.26 -20.12
N ALA A 239 -11.98 -12.71 -19.30
CA ALA A 239 -12.79 -11.85 -18.45
C ALA A 239 -11.92 -11.03 -17.48
N TRP A 240 -10.98 -11.67 -16.77
CA TRP A 240 -10.05 -10.96 -15.90
C TRP A 240 -9.11 -10.01 -16.66
N MET A 241 -8.62 -10.42 -17.83
CA MET A 241 -7.77 -9.54 -18.63
C MET A 241 -8.54 -8.32 -19.15
N LYS A 242 -9.80 -8.52 -19.56
CA LYS A 242 -10.69 -7.43 -19.95
C LYS A 242 -10.94 -6.48 -18.77
N HIS A 243 -11.21 -7.02 -17.58
CA HIS A 243 -11.37 -6.24 -16.34
C HIS A 243 -10.18 -5.30 -16.11
N PHE A 244 -8.96 -5.82 -16.06
CA PHE A 244 -7.76 -5.00 -15.83
C PHE A 244 -7.49 -4.00 -16.96
N ARG A 245 -7.87 -4.30 -18.22
CA ARG A 245 -7.76 -3.31 -19.31
C ARG A 245 -8.73 -2.15 -19.11
N GLU A 246 -9.97 -2.41 -18.71
CA GLU A 246 -10.95 -1.35 -18.44
C GLU A 246 -10.56 -0.55 -17.20
N LEU A 247 -10.15 -1.23 -16.12
CA LEU A 247 -9.60 -0.58 -14.93
C LEU A 247 -8.44 0.36 -15.30
N GLY A 248 -7.49 -0.11 -16.10
CA GLY A 248 -6.39 0.70 -16.61
C GLY A 248 -6.86 1.95 -17.36
N LYS A 249 -7.83 1.83 -18.27
CA LYS A 249 -8.37 2.99 -19.03
C LYS A 249 -9.03 4.04 -18.14
N VAL A 250 -9.61 3.64 -17.00
CA VAL A 250 -10.20 4.57 -16.04
C VAL A 250 -9.11 5.21 -15.19
N LYS A 251 -8.25 4.38 -14.60
CA LYS A 251 -7.24 4.79 -13.61
C LYS A 251 -6.05 5.55 -14.18
N THR A 252 -5.79 5.45 -15.48
CA THR A 252 -4.74 6.25 -16.15
C THR A 252 -5.23 7.62 -16.64
N ARG A 253 -6.43 8.08 -16.26
CA ARG A 253 -6.95 9.39 -16.65
C ARG A 253 -6.48 10.49 -15.71
N TRP A 254 -6.37 11.70 -16.26
CA TRP A 254 -6.12 12.94 -15.53
C TRP A 254 -7.33 13.89 -15.75
N PRO A 255 -7.77 14.67 -14.75
CA PRO A 255 -7.20 14.85 -13.41
C PRO A 255 -7.55 13.72 -12.43
N VAL A 256 -6.72 13.60 -11.40
CA VAL A 256 -6.95 12.68 -10.27
C VAL A 256 -7.45 13.48 -9.06
N GLU A 257 -8.59 13.07 -8.50
CA GLU A 257 -9.18 13.74 -7.33
C GLU A 257 -8.40 13.46 -6.04
N ARG A 258 -8.01 12.20 -5.80
CA ARG A 258 -7.42 11.74 -4.53
C ARG A 258 -6.09 11.02 -4.74
N THR A 259 -5.02 11.78 -4.96
CA THR A 259 -3.67 11.25 -5.23
C THR A 259 -3.22 10.17 -4.25
N ARG A 260 -3.40 10.38 -2.92
CA ARG A 260 -2.96 9.40 -1.91
C ARG A 260 -3.78 8.10 -1.96
N ALA A 261 -5.08 8.19 -2.22
CA ALA A 261 -5.95 7.01 -2.32
C ALA A 261 -5.59 6.18 -3.56
N GLU A 262 -5.37 6.83 -4.70
CA GLU A 262 -4.94 6.17 -5.93
C GLU A 262 -3.58 5.48 -5.78
N MET A 263 -2.62 6.13 -5.11
CA MET A 263 -1.33 5.49 -4.82
C MET A 263 -1.47 4.29 -3.89
N GLN A 264 -2.39 4.33 -2.91
CA GLN A 264 -2.67 3.17 -2.06
C GLN A 264 -3.23 2.00 -2.89
N GLU A 265 -4.15 2.26 -3.82
CA GLU A 265 -4.70 1.24 -4.71
C GLU A 265 -3.63 0.59 -5.58
N VAL A 266 -2.74 1.40 -6.18
CA VAL A 266 -1.57 0.90 -6.92
C VAL A 266 -0.72 0.00 -6.03
N SER A 267 -0.44 0.43 -4.79
CA SER A 267 0.41 -0.33 -3.87
C SER A 267 -0.18 -1.68 -3.50
N LEU A 268 -1.48 -1.71 -3.16
CA LEU A 268 -2.18 -2.93 -2.81
C LEU A 268 -2.22 -3.91 -4.00
N LEU A 269 -2.60 -3.44 -5.20
CA LEU A 269 -2.67 -4.32 -6.36
C LEU A 269 -1.28 -4.79 -6.81
N ARG A 270 -0.26 -3.94 -6.73
CA ARG A 270 1.14 -4.32 -6.99
C ARG A 270 1.61 -5.41 -6.01
N ALA A 271 1.21 -5.32 -4.74
CA ALA A 271 1.56 -6.32 -3.75
C ALA A 271 0.99 -7.70 -4.12
N VAL A 272 -0.31 -7.76 -4.47
CA VAL A 272 -0.97 -9.00 -4.92
C VAL A 272 -0.32 -9.55 -6.20
N PHE A 273 0.06 -8.67 -7.14
CA PHE A 273 0.78 -9.10 -8.33
C PHE A 273 2.17 -9.65 -8.01
N ALA A 274 2.90 -9.01 -7.09
CA ALA A 274 4.23 -9.44 -6.68
C ALA A 274 4.21 -10.76 -5.90
N SER A 275 3.20 -11.03 -5.08
CA SER A 275 3.07 -12.32 -4.37
C SER A 275 2.79 -13.47 -5.33
N ALA A 276 2.10 -13.22 -6.44
CA ALA A 276 1.91 -14.19 -7.53
C ALA A 276 3.17 -14.45 -8.38
N GLY A 277 4.33 -13.92 -8.00
CA GLY A 277 5.58 -14.03 -8.75
C GLY A 277 5.74 -12.98 -9.85
N GLY A 278 4.88 -11.95 -9.86
CA GLY A 278 5.01 -10.80 -10.72
C GLY A 278 6.20 -9.92 -10.38
N ARG A 279 6.51 -8.99 -11.29
CA ARG A 279 7.60 -8.03 -11.11
C ARG A 279 7.37 -7.19 -9.85
N ARG A 280 8.32 -7.26 -8.92
CA ARG A 280 8.40 -6.36 -7.76
C ARG A 280 8.83 -4.96 -8.21
N ASP A 281 8.21 -3.94 -7.61
CA ASP A 281 8.56 -2.55 -7.83
C ASP A 281 8.47 -1.79 -6.51
N ALA A 282 9.61 -1.55 -5.86
CA ALA A 282 9.68 -0.91 -4.55
C ALA A 282 9.09 0.50 -4.56
N ALA A 283 9.12 1.20 -5.70
CA ALA A 283 8.52 2.54 -5.83
C ALA A 283 6.98 2.50 -5.71
N GLN A 284 6.38 1.34 -5.97
CA GLN A 284 4.95 1.08 -5.90
C GLN A 284 4.57 0.23 -4.68
N LEU A 285 5.46 0.01 -3.71
CA LEU A 285 5.15 -0.74 -2.49
C LEU A 285 5.24 0.20 -1.29
N ASN A 286 4.49 1.31 -1.38
CA ASN A 286 4.41 2.30 -0.32
C ASN A 286 2.97 2.37 0.20
N PHE A 287 2.74 1.76 1.35
CA PHE A 287 1.42 1.61 1.93
C PHE A 287 1.13 2.68 2.97
N ASP A 288 -0.14 3.07 3.07
CA ASP A 288 -0.63 3.86 4.18
C ASP A 288 -0.81 2.99 5.42
N GLU A 289 0.20 2.96 6.30
CA GLU A 289 0.22 2.12 7.51
C GLU A 289 -0.87 2.48 8.53
N LYS A 290 -1.54 3.63 8.35
CA LYS A 290 -2.69 4.06 9.15
C LYS A 290 -3.98 3.35 8.77
N ARG A 291 -3.99 2.57 7.69
CA ARG A 291 -5.14 1.74 7.29
C ARG A 291 -5.07 0.39 7.97
N SER A 292 -6.23 -0.14 8.33
CA SER A 292 -6.36 -1.51 8.79
C SER A 292 -6.29 -2.51 7.63
N ALA A 293 -6.11 -3.80 7.94
CA ALA A 293 -6.19 -4.85 6.93
C ALA A 293 -7.59 -4.88 6.28
N ASN A 294 -8.65 -4.66 7.07
CA ASN A 294 -10.02 -4.55 6.58
C ASN A 294 -10.19 -3.36 5.62
N ASP A 295 -9.62 -2.19 5.93
CA ASP A 295 -9.67 -1.03 5.02
C ASP A 295 -8.97 -1.34 3.68
N ASN A 296 -7.83 -2.02 3.73
CA ASN A 296 -7.06 -2.39 2.55
C ASN A 296 -7.80 -3.44 1.70
N LEU A 297 -8.45 -4.41 2.34
CA LEU A 297 -9.29 -5.40 1.68
C LEU A 297 -10.51 -4.75 1.03
N ALA A 298 -11.16 -3.80 1.69
CA ALA A 298 -12.28 -3.06 1.12
C ALA A 298 -11.85 -2.25 -0.13
N VAL A 299 -10.67 -1.62 -0.10
CA VAL A 299 -10.09 -0.95 -1.28
C VAL A 299 -9.87 -1.93 -2.43
N LEU A 300 -9.33 -3.12 -2.15
CA LEU A 300 -9.16 -4.17 -3.16
C LEU A 300 -10.51 -4.68 -3.70
N GLY A 301 -11.51 -4.82 -2.84
CA GLY A 301 -12.88 -5.18 -3.23
C GLY A 301 -13.44 -4.25 -4.30
N ASN A 302 -13.31 -2.94 -4.08
CA ASN A 302 -13.72 -1.93 -5.04
C ASN A 302 -12.98 -2.06 -6.39
N LEU A 303 -11.71 -2.47 -6.38
CA LEU A 303 -10.94 -2.72 -7.62
C LEU A 303 -11.38 -4.00 -8.36
N PHE A 304 -12.09 -4.90 -7.68
CA PHE A 304 -12.61 -6.16 -8.24
C PHE A 304 -14.10 -6.11 -8.57
N ASP A 305 -14.72 -4.93 -8.45
CA ASP A 305 -16.17 -4.68 -8.55
C ASP A 305 -16.99 -5.47 -7.52
N ILE A 306 -16.50 -5.51 -6.28
CA ILE A 306 -17.17 -6.16 -5.15
C ILE A 306 -17.39 -5.14 -4.05
N GLU A 307 -18.66 -4.86 -3.75
CA GLU A 307 -19.02 -4.12 -2.56
C GLU A 307 -18.94 -5.05 -1.34
N PRO A 308 -18.18 -4.68 -0.29
CA PRO A 308 -18.15 -5.48 0.93
C PRO A 308 -19.52 -5.45 1.60
N THR A 309 -20.10 -6.63 1.84
CA THR A 309 -21.44 -6.76 2.43
C THR A 309 -21.44 -6.72 3.96
N GLY A 310 -20.26 -6.77 4.58
CA GLY A 310 -20.07 -6.70 6.03
C GLY A 310 -18.60 -6.58 6.45
N PRO A 311 -18.31 -6.47 7.76
CA PRO A 311 -16.94 -6.56 8.27
C PRO A 311 -16.34 -7.92 7.92
N VAL A 312 -15.16 -7.91 7.30
CA VAL A 312 -14.48 -9.12 6.82
C VAL A 312 -14.13 -10.01 8.02
N SER A 313 -14.87 -11.11 8.20
CA SER A 313 -14.54 -12.09 9.24
C SER A 313 -13.47 -13.04 8.71
N PHE A 314 -12.28 -12.98 9.30
CA PHE A 314 -11.26 -14.00 9.08
C PHE A 314 -11.50 -15.15 10.06
N GLY A 315 -11.92 -16.30 9.52
CA GLY A 315 -12.01 -17.54 10.32
C GLY A 315 -13.35 -17.80 11.01
N GLY A 316 -14.45 -17.25 10.50
CA GLY A 316 -15.80 -17.64 10.95
C GLY A 316 -16.04 -19.15 10.79
N SER A 317 -16.12 -19.87 11.90
CA SER A 317 -16.48 -21.30 11.97
C SER A 317 -17.95 -21.47 11.58
N GLY A 318 -18.25 -21.64 10.30
CA GLY A 318 -19.60 -22.03 9.86
C GLY A 318 -19.93 -21.87 8.38
N ALA A 319 -19.23 -21.01 7.63
CA ALA A 319 -19.44 -20.84 6.19
C ALA A 319 -18.41 -21.65 5.38
N LEU A 320 -18.75 -22.04 4.15
CA LEU A 320 -17.78 -22.60 3.18
C LEU A 320 -16.50 -21.76 3.18
N ASN A 321 -15.32 -22.37 3.22
CA ASN A 321 -14.09 -21.61 3.12
C ASN A 321 -13.89 -21.21 1.64
N PRO A 322 -13.42 -19.98 1.30
CA PRO A 322 -13.03 -19.65 -0.07
C PRO A 322 -12.12 -20.69 -0.72
N SER A 323 -11.28 -21.35 0.09
CA SER A 323 -10.40 -22.45 -0.32
C SER A 323 -11.18 -23.64 -0.88
N ASP A 324 -12.28 -24.04 -0.23
CA ASP A 324 -13.12 -25.17 -0.67
C ASP A 324 -13.80 -24.87 -2.01
N LEU A 325 -14.25 -23.62 -2.17
CA LEU A 325 -14.87 -23.16 -3.41
C LEU A 325 -13.86 -23.18 -4.57
N LEU A 326 -12.64 -22.70 -4.35
CA LEU A 326 -11.57 -22.75 -5.35
C LEU A 326 -11.21 -24.19 -5.72
N LEU A 327 -11.10 -25.10 -4.76
CA LEU A 327 -10.78 -26.51 -5.04
C LEU A 327 -11.91 -27.25 -5.77
N LYS A 328 -13.17 -26.87 -5.51
CA LYS A 328 -14.35 -27.43 -6.17
C LYS A 328 -14.42 -27.04 -7.65
N PHE A 329 -14.25 -25.75 -7.95
CA PHE A 329 -14.44 -25.22 -9.30
C PHE A 329 -13.15 -25.16 -10.13
N LYS A 330 -11.98 -25.21 -9.47
CA LYS A 330 -10.64 -25.20 -10.08
C LYS A 330 -10.45 -24.09 -11.11
N PRO A 331 -10.76 -22.82 -10.78
CA PRO A 331 -10.46 -21.71 -11.68
C PRO A 331 -8.96 -21.72 -12.02
N PHE A 332 -8.64 -21.51 -13.29
CA PHE A 332 -7.26 -21.60 -13.80
C PHE A 332 -6.56 -22.95 -13.53
N GLN A 333 -7.33 -24.03 -13.36
CA GLN A 333 -6.82 -25.37 -13.04
C GLN A 333 -6.06 -25.42 -11.71
N CYS A 334 -6.41 -24.56 -10.74
CA CYS A 334 -5.76 -24.53 -9.44
C CYS A 334 -5.90 -25.86 -8.68
N ASN A 335 -4.87 -26.21 -7.92
CA ASN A 335 -4.82 -27.39 -7.06
C ASN A 335 -4.63 -27.01 -5.58
N GLU A 336 -4.54 -28.01 -4.71
CA GLU A 336 -4.34 -27.83 -3.26
C GLU A 336 -3.06 -27.06 -2.93
N LEU A 337 -1.97 -27.28 -3.67
CA LEU A 337 -0.72 -26.56 -3.47
C LEU A 337 -0.86 -25.08 -3.82
N ASP A 338 -1.62 -24.75 -4.87
CA ASP A 338 -1.86 -23.36 -5.24
C ASP A 338 -2.68 -22.65 -4.15
N VAL A 339 -3.75 -23.28 -3.66
CA VAL A 339 -4.58 -22.73 -2.59
C VAL A 339 -3.81 -22.58 -1.27
N ALA A 340 -2.96 -23.55 -0.92
CA ALA A 340 -2.08 -23.46 0.24
C ALA A 340 -1.09 -22.27 0.13
N LYS A 341 -0.54 -22.03 -1.08
CA LYS A 341 0.33 -20.87 -1.33
C LYS A 341 -0.44 -19.56 -1.16
N LEU A 342 -1.69 -19.46 -1.63
CA LEU A 342 -2.50 -18.25 -1.44
C LEU A 342 -2.65 -17.91 0.03
N GLN A 343 -2.92 -18.89 0.89
CA GLN A 343 -3.08 -18.66 2.32
C GLN A 343 -1.79 -18.19 3.00
N GLN A 344 -0.62 -18.61 2.50
CA GLN A 344 0.69 -18.29 3.09
C GLN A 344 1.35 -17.04 2.53
N GLN A 345 0.97 -16.59 1.33
CA GLN A 345 1.72 -15.58 0.56
C GLN A 345 0.98 -14.26 0.34
N ILE A 346 -0.13 -14.01 1.03
CA ILE A 346 -0.79 -12.69 0.95
C ILE A 346 0.11 -11.66 1.62
N PRO A 347 0.47 -10.58 0.90
CA PRO A 347 1.48 -9.65 1.39
C PRO A 347 0.91 -8.70 2.45
N PRO A 348 1.70 -8.35 3.47
CA PRO A 348 1.38 -7.20 4.31
C PRO A 348 1.37 -5.90 3.49
N PRO A 349 0.50 -4.92 3.81
CA PRO A 349 -0.46 -4.86 4.92
C PRO A 349 -1.88 -5.33 4.53
N ILE A 350 -2.04 -6.13 3.48
CA ILE A 350 -3.36 -6.70 3.11
C ILE A 350 -3.78 -7.74 4.16
N MET A 351 -2.81 -8.51 4.64
CA MET A 351 -2.97 -9.45 5.74
C MET A 351 -1.71 -9.50 6.61
N PHE A 352 -1.87 -10.01 7.82
CA PHE A 352 -0.75 -10.30 8.71
C PHE A 352 -0.15 -11.69 8.42
N PRO A 353 1.12 -11.93 8.80
CA PRO A 353 1.70 -13.27 8.78
C PRO A 353 0.84 -14.28 9.55
N ILE A 354 0.79 -15.53 9.07
CA ILE A 354 0.00 -16.60 9.70
C ILE A 354 0.38 -16.85 11.17
N THR A 355 1.63 -16.56 11.53
CA THR A 355 2.10 -16.63 12.93
C THR A 355 1.34 -15.67 13.84
N ILE A 356 0.96 -14.49 13.35
CA ILE A 356 0.18 -13.51 14.12
C ILE A 356 -1.29 -13.98 14.21
N TYR A 357 -1.86 -14.48 13.11
CA TYR A 357 -3.22 -15.05 13.14
C TYR A 357 -3.34 -16.31 14.01
N GLY A 358 -2.22 -17.01 14.25
CA GLY A 358 -2.18 -18.17 15.13
C GLY A 358 -2.30 -17.83 16.61
N THR A 359 -1.97 -16.59 17.00
CA THR A 359 -1.88 -16.21 18.42
C THR A 359 -2.79 -15.04 18.80
N LEU A 360 -3.20 -14.22 17.83
CA LEU A 360 -4.10 -13.10 18.04
C LEU A 360 -5.44 -13.27 17.29
N PRO A 361 -6.57 -12.83 17.87
CA PRO A 361 -7.87 -12.84 17.21
C PRO A 361 -7.85 -12.05 15.90
N ALA A 362 -8.26 -12.70 14.81
CA ALA A 362 -8.19 -12.11 13.47
C ALA A 362 -9.14 -10.91 13.31
N ASP A 363 -10.32 -10.97 13.95
CA ASP A 363 -11.29 -9.88 13.98
C ASP A 363 -10.77 -8.63 14.71
N LEU A 364 -9.89 -8.80 15.70
CA LEU A 364 -9.19 -7.71 16.37
C LEU A 364 -8.12 -7.11 15.45
N ILE A 365 -7.10 -7.90 15.08
CA ILE A 365 -5.92 -7.35 14.40
C ILE A 365 -6.24 -6.79 13.02
N ASN A 366 -7.24 -7.36 12.32
CA ASN A 366 -7.62 -6.85 11.01
C ASN A 366 -8.42 -5.55 11.05
N ALA A 367 -9.03 -5.22 12.19
CA ALA A 367 -9.77 -3.98 12.39
C ALA A 367 -8.89 -2.82 12.88
N LEU A 368 -7.73 -3.12 13.45
CA LEU A 368 -6.75 -2.13 13.89
C LEU A 368 -5.88 -1.65 12.74
N GLN A 369 -5.37 -0.42 12.85
CA GLN A 369 -4.38 0.12 11.93
C GLN A 369 -3.14 -0.78 11.86
N TYR A 370 -2.60 -0.99 10.66
CA TYR A 370 -1.45 -1.86 10.46
C TYR A 370 -0.24 -1.45 11.31
N GLN A 371 0.02 -0.14 11.41
CA GLN A 371 1.08 0.40 12.27
C GLN A 371 0.89 0.03 13.75
N THR A 372 -0.35 0.05 14.24
CA THR A 372 -0.67 -0.30 15.63
C THR A 372 -0.32 -1.75 15.92
N VAL A 373 -0.78 -2.68 15.06
CA VAL A 373 -0.53 -4.12 15.24
C VAL A 373 0.96 -4.42 15.17
N THR A 374 1.65 -3.87 14.17
CA THR A 374 3.09 -4.11 13.99
C THR A 374 3.93 -3.51 15.12
N THR A 375 3.58 -2.32 15.62
CA THR A 375 4.26 -1.71 16.77
C THR A 375 4.07 -2.55 18.03
N ALA A 376 2.84 -2.99 18.32
CA ALA A 376 2.56 -3.86 19.46
C ALA A 376 3.32 -5.19 19.35
N GLN A 377 3.41 -5.78 18.16
CA GLN A 377 4.18 -7.00 17.91
C GLN A 377 5.68 -6.82 18.16
N CYS A 378 6.27 -5.70 17.74
CA CYS A 378 7.66 -5.38 18.06
C CYS A 378 7.87 -5.31 19.59
N MET A 379 6.97 -4.64 20.31
CA MET A 379 7.04 -4.51 21.77
C MET A 379 6.87 -5.86 22.49
N ILE A 380 6.02 -6.76 21.99
CA ILE A 380 5.90 -8.14 22.50
C ILE A 380 7.21 -8.90 22.31
N GLN A 381 7.82 -8.80 21.12
CA GLN A 381 9.09 -9.46 20.84
C GLN A 381 10.24 -8.94 21.70
N ASP A 382 10.26 -7.63 22.00
CA ASP A 382 11.22 -7.04 22.93
C ASP A 382 10.96 -7.54 24.36
N THR A 383 9.70 -7.60 24.78
CA THR A 383 9.30 -8.19 26.07
C THR A 383 9.76 -9.64 26.20
N TYR A 384 9.63 -10.47 25.16
CA TYR A 384 10.13 -11.85 25.18
C TYR A 384 11.65 -11.97 25.14
N ARG A 385 12.36 -10.97 24.64
CA ARG A 385 13.83 -10.94 24.72
C ARG A 385 14.29 -10.62 26.15
N GLU A 386 13.58 -9.73 26.83
CA GLU A 386 13.88 -9.35 28.23
C GLU A 386 13.39 -10.38 29.24
N MET A 387 12.23 -10.99 28.97
CA MET A 387 11.54 -11.96 29.84
C MET A 387 11.22 -13.25 29.07
N PRO A 388 12.21 -14.11 28.78
CA PRO A 388 12.01 -15.30 27.95
C PRO A 388 10.98 -16.29 28.51
N TRP A 389 10.78 -16.33 29.82
CA TRP A 389 9.79 -17.19 30.49
C TRP A 389 8.34 -16.81 30.18
N LEU A 390 8.09 -15.62 29.59
CA LEU A 390 6.76 -15.23 29.13
C LEU A 390 6.45 -15.73 27.72
N ARG A 391 7.41 -16.38 27.02
CA ARG A 391 7.29 -16.76 25.61
C ARG A 391 6.41 -18.00 25.40
N GLU A 392 5.14 -17.86 25.78
CA GLU A 392 4.09 -18.85 25.57
C GLU A 392 2.97 -18.22 24.72
N PRO A 393 2.35 -18.96 23.78
CA PRO A 393 1.27 -18.44 22.93
C PRO A 393 0.10 -17.82 23.69
N GLU A 394 -0.15 -18.31 24.90
CA GLU A 394 -1.21 -17.82 25.80
C GLU A 394 -0.98 -16.38 26.28
N ASN A 395 0.28 -15.93 26.28
CA ASN A 395 0.66 -14.58 26.71
C ASN A 395 0.60 -13.55 25.58
N ASP A 396 0.50 -13.96 24.31
CA ASP A 396 0.51 -13.05 23.17
C ASP A 396 -0.67 -12.07 23.20
N LEU A 397 -1.89 -12.57 23.45
CA LEU A 397 -3.09 -11.72 23.49
C LEU A 397 -3.09 -10.76 24.69
N PRO A 398 -2.84 -11.19 25.95
CA PRO A 398 -2.69 -10.27 27.08
C PRO A 398 -1.63 -9.19 26.87
N LEU A 399 -0.45 -9.57 26.37
CA LEU A 399 0.62 -8.62 26.08
C LEU A 399 0.21 -7.66 24.97
N PHE A 400 -0.43 -8.14 23.90
CA PHE A 400 -0.95 -7.31 22.83
C PHE A 400 -1.94 -6.27 23.34
N LEU A 401 -2.93 -6.67 24.14
CA LEU A 401 -3.90 -5.75 24.74
C LEU A 401 -3.23 -4.72 25.65
N CYS A 402 -2.24 -5.13 26.44
CA CYS A 402 -1.43 -4.23 27.27
C CYS A 402 -0.68 -3.20 26.42
N GLN A 403 -0.03 -3.63 25.34
CA GLN A 403 0.66 -2.72 24.42
C GLN A 403 -0.30 -1.78 23.71
N CYS A 404 -1.49 -2.24 23.29
CA CYS A 404 -2.53 -1.35 22.75
C CYS A 404 -2.97 -0.28 23.76
N ALA A 405 -3.06 -0.63 25.05
CA ALA A 405 -3.36 0.34 26.10
C ALA A 405 -2.22 1.35 26.30
N ILE A 406 -0.96 0.90 26.33
CA ILE A 406 0.24 1.75 26.45
C ILE A 406 0.36 2.72 25.27
N LEU A 407 0.14 2.22 24.04
CA LEU A 407 0.14 3.00 22.81
C LEU A 407 -1.02 3.99 22.71
N GLN A 408 -1.91 4.03 23.71
CA GLN A 408 -3.09 4.88 23.75
C GLN A 408 -3.94 4.74 22.49
N VAL A 409 -4.15 3.49 22.05
CA VAL A 409 -4.95 3.20 20.86
C VAL A 409 -6.39 3.64 21.12
N GLY A 410 -6.71 4.87 20.74
CA GLY A 410 -8.07 5.44 20.77
C GLY A 410 -8.93 4.94 19.61
N ASP A 411 -8.61 3.76 19.08
CA ASP A 411 -9.27 3.19 17.90
C ASP A 411 -10.68 2.72 18.29
N GLU A 412 -11.69 3.30 17.65
CA GLU A 412 -13.08 2.91 17.83
C GLU A 412 -13.27 1.42 17.55
N SER A 413 -12.50 0.86 16.62
CA SER A 413 -12.49 -0.57 16.30
C SER A 413 -12.01 -1.42 17.47
N PHE A 414 -10.99 -0.97 18.21
CA PHE A 414 -10.51 -1.67 19.42
C PHE A 414 -11.61 -1.74 20.48
N LEU A 415 -12.24 -0.61 20.77
CA LEU A 415 -13.32 -0.53 21.77
C LEU A 415 -14.56 -1.34 21.35
N LYS A 416 -14.92 -1.31 20.06
CA LYS A 416 -15.99 -2.13 19.50
C LYS A 416 -15.70 -3.61 19.62
N TRP A 417 -14.46 -4.04 19.33
CA TRP A 417 -14.06 -5.43 19.45
C TRP A 417 -14.13 -5.90 20.91
N MET A 418 -13.60 -5.11 21.85
CA MET A 418 -13.67 -5.40 23.30
C MET A 418 -15.12 -5.56 23.78
N ALA A 419 -16.04 -4.75 23.26
CA ALA A 419 -17.47 -4.84 23.59
C ALA A 419 -18.21 -5.99 22.89
N SER A 420 -17.60 -6.62 21.87
CA SER A 420 -18.21 -7.69 21.09
C SER A 420 -18.29 -9.03 21.85
N ALA A 421 -19.13 -9.95 21.39
CA ALA A 421 -19.22 -11.30 21.97
C ALA A 421 -17.88 -12.05 21.95
N ASN A 422 -17.11 -11.90 20.86
CA ASN A 422 -15.78 -12.50 20.71
C ASN A 422 -14.80 -11.89 21.71
N GLY A 423 -14.70 -10.56 21.76
CA GLY A 423 -13.83 -9.86 22.71
C GLY A 423 -14.15 -10.23 24.16
N GLN A 424 -15.44 -10.28 24.52
CA GLN A 424 -15.87 -10.73 25.85
C GLN A 424 -15.53 -12.19 26.13
N SER A 425 -15.64 -13.08 25.13
CA SER A 425 -15.29 -14.50 25.27
C SER A 425 -13.79 -14.69 25.48
N GLU A 426 -12.97 -14.05 24.66
CA GLU A 426 -11.51 -14.04 24.79
C GLU A 426 -11.06 -13.48 26.13
N TYR A 427 -11.71 -12.41 26.56
CA TYR A 427 -11.49 -11.83 27.87
C TYR A 427 -11.80 -12.82 29.01
N ARG A 428 -12.97 -13.45 28.99
CA ARG A 428 -13.34 -14.47 29.99
C ARG A 428 -12.35 -15.64 29.99
N ARG A 429 -11.82 -16.03 28.82
CA ARG A 429 -10.78 -17.06 28.70
C ARG A 429 -9.48 -16.64 29.37
N ILE A 430 -9.01 -15.42 29.15
CA ILE A 430 -7.82 -14.88 29.81
C ILE A 430 -8.00 -14.90 31.32
N ILE A 431 -9.17 -14.47 31.82
CA ILE A 431 -9.47 -14.50 33.25
C ILE A 431 -9.56 -15.91 33.78
N ALA A 432 -10.29 -16.81 33.11
CA ALA A 432 -10.41 -18.23 33.50
C ALA A 432 -9.07 -18.98 33.53
N GLY A 433 -8.10 -18.58 32.71
CA GLY A 433 -6.74 -19.13 32.69
C GLY A 433 -5.83 -18.60 33.80
N LEU A 434 -6.23 -17.54 34.49
CA LEU A 434 -5.65 -17.23 35.80
C LEU A 434 -6.16 -18.32 36.76
N PRO A 435 -5.30 -18.95 37.59
CA PRO A 435 -5.74 -20.01 38.49
C PRO A 435 -6.76 -19.46 39.48
N LEU A 436 -8.05 -19.69 39.20
CA LEU A 436 -9.19 -19.03 39.85
C LEU A 436 -9.96 -19.90 40.83
N ASP A 437 -9.63 -21.20 40.94
CA ASP A 437 -10.36 -22.15 41.77
C ASP A 437 -9.44 -22.82 42.81
N SER A 438 -8.88 -22.02 43.71
CA SER A 438 -8.58 -22.56 45.05
C SER A 438 -9.48 -21.82 46.03
N ALA A 439 -10.40 -22.57 46.67
CA ALA A 439 -11.21 -22.08 47.78
C ALA A 439 -10.37 -21.63 48.99
N ASP A 440 -9.04 -21.77 48.91
CA ASP A 440 -8.02 -21.35 49.87
C ASP A 440 -7.26 -20.09 49.42
N GLU A 441 -7.79 -19.27 48.51
CA GLU A 441 -7.09 -18.07 48.05
C GLU A 441 -6.94 -17.06 49.20
N VAL A 442 -5.70 -16.90 49.66
CA VAL A 442 -5.33 -15.98 50.73
C VAL A 442 -5.52 -14.55 50.21
N LEU A 443 -6.51 -13.83 50.74
CA LEU A 443 -6.82 -12.43 50.39
C LEU A 443 -5.79 -11.43 50.93
N GLU A 444 -4.71 -11.90 51.55
CA GLU A 444 -3.64 -11.09 52.12
C GLU A 444 -2.34 -11.29 51.33
N PRO A 445 -1.41 -10.33 51.37
CA PRO A 445 -0.11 -10.49 50.75
C PRO A 445 0.68 -11.65 51.38
N VAL A 446 1.37 -12.45 50.57
CA VAL A 446 2.19 -13.59 51.04
C VAL A 446 3.57 -13.12 51.50
N HIS A 447 4.11 -12.09 50.86
CA HIS A 447 5.44 -11.52 51.10
C HIS A 447 5.35 -10.07 51.61
N ASP A 448 4.60 -9.85 52.69
CA ASP A 448 4.39 -8.55 53.36
C ASP A 448 3.63 -7.49 52.55
N SER A 449 3.67 -7.51 51.21
CA SER A 449 2.90 -6.59 50.37
C SER A 449 2.60 -7.19 49.00
N TYR A 450 1.52 -6.73 48.36
CA TYR A 450 1.18 -7.12 46.99
C TYR A 450 2.26 -6.72 45.98
N TRP A 451 3.06 -5.69 46.28
CA TRP A 451 4.22 -5.33 45.47
C TRP A 451 5.34 -6.36 45.59
N SER A 452 5.66 -6.78 46.81
CA SER A 452 6.65 -7.84 47.04
C SER A 452 6.19 -9.14 46.39
N ASP A 453 4.91 -9.49 46.52
CA ASP A 453 4.31 -10.64 45.83
C ASP A 453 4.46 -10.50 44.32
N PHE A 454 4.15 -9.34 43.75
CA PHE A 454 4.38 -9.09 42.34
C PHE A 454 5.84 -9.29 41.92
N LEU A 455 6.81 -8.82 42.71
CA LEU A 455 8.24 -9.05 42.44
C LEU A 455 8.62 -10.53 42.50
N GLN A 456 8.13 -11.27 43.50
CA GLN A 456 8.39 -12.71 43.59
C GLN A 456 7.76 -13.45 42.41
N HIS A 457 6.56 -13.04 41.99
CA HIS A 457 5.90 -13.58 40.80
C HIS A 457 6.72 -13.34 39.53
N LEU A 458 7.27 -12.12 39.36
CA LEU A 458 8.13 -11.79 38.22
C LEU A 458 9.42 -12.61 38.19
N ASN A 459 9.94 -13.00 39.36
CA ASN A 459 11.09 -13.89 39.49
C ASN A 459 10.74 -15.39 39.31
N GLY A 460 9.50 -15.71 38.91
CA GLY A 460 9.06 -17.06 38.62
C GLY A 460 8.55 -17.85 39.84
N HIS A 461 8.35 -17.20 40.99
CA HIS A 461 7.75 -17.87 42.15
C HIS A 461 6.25 -18.05 41.96
N GLU A 462 5.76 -19.22 42.35
CA GLU A 462 4.33 -19.53 42.38
C GLU A 462 3.72 -19.00 43.67
N LEU A 463 2.65 -18.19 43.55
CA LEU A 463 2.02 -17.51 44.67
C LEU A 463 0.59 -17.97 44.87
N ARG A 464 0.22 -18.21 46.12
CA ARG A 464 -1.13 -18.63 46.52
C ARG A 464 -2.17 -17.51 46.45
N ASN A 465 -1.74 -16.25 46.44
CA ASN A 465 -2.59 -15.05 46.35
C ASN A 465 -2.45 -14.34 44.99
N ARG A 466 -2.01 -15.08 43.95
CA ARG A 466 -1.66 -14.51 42.64
C ARG A 466 -2.77 -13.66 42.05
N ARG A 467 -4.05 -14.04 42.21
CA ARG A 467 -5.19 -13.24 41.73
C ARG A 467 -5.31 -11.93 42.47
N THR A 468 -5.36 -11.96 43.81
CA THR A 468 -5.52 -10.76 44.62
C THR A 468 -4.36 -9.79 44.38
N MET A 469 -3.16 -10.32 44.18
CA MET A 469 -1.99 -9.54 43.74
C MET A 469 -2.22 -8.89 42.36
N TRP A 470 -2.60 -9.64 41.33
CA TRP A 470 -2.84 -9.07 39.99
C TRP A 470 -4.01 -8.09 39.97
N GLU A 471 -5.09 -8.33 40.71
CA GLU A 471 -6.22 -7.41 40.89
C GLU A 471 -5.77 -6.10 41.55
N LYS A 472 -4.88 -6.17 42.54
CA LYS A 472 -4.28 -4.99 43.19
C LYS A 472 -3.36 -4.22 42.25
N MET A 473 -2.51 -4.92 41.50
CA MET A 473 -1.64 -4.31 40.48
C MET A 473 -2.46 -3.65 39.37
N ALA A 474 -3.56 -4.28 38.95
CA ALA A 474 -4.48 -3.77 37.94
C ALA A 474 -5.28 -2.56 38.46
N CYS A 475 -5.80 -2.60 39.70
CA CYS A 475 -6.42 -1.46 40.36
C CYS A 475 -5.46 -0.28 40.52
N SER A 476 -4.20 -0.57 40.82
CA SER A 476 -3.14 0.41 40.92
C SER A 476 -2.84 1.08 39.58
N PHE A 477 -2.67 0.27 38.53
CA PHE A 477 -2.52 0.76 37.17
C PHE A 477 -3.70 1.66 36.77
N ARG A 478 -4.94 1.28 37.14
CA ARG A 478 -6.14 2.08 36.92
C ARG A 478 -6.05 3.46 37.58
N ARG A 479 -5.63 3.53 38.84
CA ARG A 479 -5.52 4.79 39.59
C ARG A 479 -4.49 5.73 38.97
N VAL A 480 -3.34 5.17 38.57
CA VAL A 480 -2.23 5.92 37.99
C VAL A 480 -2.53 6.38 36.57
N GLY A 481 -3.11 5.51 35.76
CA GLY A 481 -3.50 5.79 34.38
C GLY A 481 -4.73 6.69 34.23
N GLY A 482 -5.15 7.40 35.30
CA GLY A 482 -6.44 8.11 35.47
C GLY A 482 -6.87 9.08 34.36
N TYR A 483 -6.04 9.34 33.35
CA TYR A 483 -6.40 10.06 32.13
C TYR A 483 -7.16 9.21 31.08
N HIS A 484 -7.29 7.88 31.27
CA HIS A 484 -7.74 6.95 30.22
C HIS A 484 -8.94 6.06 30.62
N ARG A 485 -9.95 6.66 31.25
CA ARG A 485 -11.20 5.98 31.69
C ARG A 485 -11.91 5.16 30.60
N LYS A 486 -11.68 5.45 29.30
CA LYS A 486 -12.24 4.69 28.17
C LYS A 486 -11.41 3.48 27.74
N THR A 487 -10.09 3.50 27.90
CA THR A 487 -9.19 2.39 27.54
C THR A 487 -9.06 1.39 28.69
N LEU A 488 -9.31 1.85 29.91
CA LEU A 488 -9.27 1.07 31.14
C LEU A 488 -10.67 0.59 31.59
N CYS A 489 -11.70 0.80 30.78
CA CYS A 489 -13.06 0.33 31.12
C CYS A 489 -13.17 -1.19 31.23
N TRP A 490 -12.21 -1.93 30.64
CA TRP A 490 -12.09 -3.36 30.88
C TRP A 490 -11.73 -3.63 32.35
N LEU A 491 -10.87 -2.83 33.00
CA LEU A 491 -10.58 -2.97 34.43
C LEU A 491 -11.81 -2.74 35.31
N ASP A 492 -12.76 -1.92 34.85
CA ASP A 492 -14.01 -1.65 35.57
C ASP A 492 -14.99 -2.84 35.52
N ALA A 493 -14.86 -3.75 34.56
CA ALA A 493 -15.68 -4.97 34.50
C ALA A 493 -15.07 -6.14 35.30
N THR A 494 -13.87 -5.95 35.88
CA THR A 494 -12.97 -7.07 36.19
C THR A 494 -12.26 -6.96 37.53
N ALA A 495 -12.03 -5.74 38.01
CA ALA A 495 -11.73 -5.52 39.40
C ALA A 495 -13.05 -5.63 40.19
N SER A 496 -13.10 -6.50 41.19
CA SER A 496 -14.24 -6.57 42.09
C SER A 496 -14.49 -5.19 42.71
N GLU A 497 -15.75 -4.74 42.73
CA GLU A 497 -16.15 -3.51 43.44
C GLU A 497 -15.98 -3.65 44.97
N ALA A 498 -15.67 -4.85 45.45
CA ALA A 498 -15.43 -5.12 46.85
C ALA A 498 -14.17 -4.36 47.33
N PRO A 499 -14.26 -3.61 48.45
CA PRO A 499 -13.09 -2.98 49.05
C PRO A 499 -12.12 -4.06 49.52
N LEU A 500 -11.05 -4.30 48.75
CA LEU A 500 -9.96 -5.16 49.17
C LEU A 500 -9.21 -4.52 50.35
N PRO A 501 -8.68 -5.32 51.32
CA PRO A 501 -7.93 -4.81 52.46
C PRO A 501 -6.83 -3.86 52.01
N GLN A 502 -6.81 -2.64 52.56
CA GLN A 502 -5.81 -1.61 52.23
C GLN A 502 -4.52 -1.95 52.97
N HIS A 503 -3.47 -2.29 52.24
CA HIS A 503 -2.14 -2.47 52.82
C HIS A 503 -1.41 -1.12 52.82
N TRP A 504 -0.64 -0.82 53.86
CA TRP A 504 0.05 0.47 53.99
C TRP A 504 1.12 0.72 52.89
N LEU A 505 1.55 -0.35 52.20
CA LEU A 505 2.42 -0.30 51.02
C LEU A 505 1.68 -0.24 49.67
N ASP A 506 0.34 -0.10 49.65
CA ASP A 506 -0.45 -0.05 48.41
C ASP A 506 -0.13 1.15 47.48
N GLY A 507 0.72 2.09 47.92
CA GLY A 507 1.23 3.19 47.10
C GLY A 507 2.43 2.83 46.19
N LEU A 508 3.14 1.73 46.46
CA LEU A 508 4.30 1.31 45.66
C LEU A 508 3.91 0.77 44.28
N PRO A 509 2.86 -0.06 44.13
CA PRO A 509 2.29 -0.37 42.82
C PRO A 509 1.97 0.89 42.01
N ASP A 510 1.43 1.93 42.66
CA ASP A 510 1.06 3.17 41.97
C ASP A 510 2.32 3.93 41.49
N GLN A 511 3.40 3.92 42.26
CA GLN A 511 4.68 4.49 41.84
C GLN A 511 5.32 3.70 40.70
N TYR A 512 5.29 2.36 40.77
CA TYR A 512 5.78 1.50 39.70
C TYR A 512 5.13 1.84 38.36
N TRP A 513 3.79 1.93 38.34
CA TRP A 513 3.10 2.27 37.10
C TRP A 513 3.37 3.69 36.62
N ARG A 514 3.61 4.66 37.52
CA ARG A 514 4.02 6.02 37.11
C ARG A 514 5.36 5.99 36.40
N TYR A 515 6.36 5.33 36.99
CA TYR A 515 7.67 5.20 36.36
C TYR A 515 7.60 4.37 35.09
N ARG A 516 6.81 3.30 35.06
CA ARG A 516 6.68 2.44 33.88
C ARG A 516 6.07 3.14 32.68
N LEU A 517 5.21 4.15 32.91
CA LEU A 517 4.63 4.98 31.85
C LEU A 517 5.64 5.99 31.26
N GLU A 518 6.71 6.29 32.00
CA GLU A 518 7.72 7.30 31.62
C GLU A 518 9.07 6.65 31.22
N GLU A 519 9.32 5.41 31.64
CA GLU A 519 10.64 4.75 31.61
C GLU A 519 10.56 3.25 31.24
N THR A 520 11.74 2.62 31.10
CA THR A 520 11.84 1.17 30.84
C THR A 520 11.40 0.35 32.07
N HIS A 521 11.11 -0.93 31.88
CA HIS A 521 10.71 -1.81 32.99
C HIS A 521 11.80 -1.93 34.06
N GLY A 522 13.06 -2.10 33.64
CA GLY A 522 14.20 -2.19 34.56
C GLY A 522 14.39 -0.92 35.39
N ASP A 523 14.36 0.25 34.74
CA ASP A 523 14.52 1.54 35.43
C ASP A 523 13.38 1.80 36.43
N ALA A 524 12.14 1.48 36.01
CA ALA A 524 10.97 1.60 36.88
C ALA A 524 11.07 0.67 38.10
N LEU A 525 11.54 -0.57 37.91
CA LEU A 525 11.75 -1.52 39.01
C LEU A 525 12.82 -1.04 39.99
N ASP A 526 13.95 -0.57 39.50
CA ASP A 526 15.07 -0.12 40.34
C ASP A 526 14.68 1.12 41.15
N ARG A 527 13.93 2.06 40.58
CA ARG A 527 13.40 3.22 41.32
C ARG A 527 12.46 2.81 42.45
N VAL A 528 11.47 1.94 42.18
CA VAL A 528 10.55 1.50 43.23
C VAL A 528 11.26 0.66 44.30
N ARG A 529 12.28 -0.11 43.92
CA ARG A 529 13.12 -0.84 44.89
C ARG A 529 13.85 0.14 45.82
N ASN A 530 14.46 1.18 45.27
CA ASN A 530 15.13 2.21 46.06
C ASN A 530 14.16 2.96 46.99
N ASP A 531 12.96 3.27 46.51
CA ASP A 531 11.91 3.93 47.33
C ASP A 531 11.40 3.01 48.45
N LEU A 532 11.27 1.71 48.18
CA LEU A 532 10.91 0.70 49.18
C LEU A 532 12.00 0.59 50.26
N GLU A 533 13.27 0.53 49.87
CA GLU A 533 14.39 0.47 50.82
C GLU A 533 14.48 1.75 51.68
N ALA A 534 14.31 2.92 51.08
CA ALA A 534 14.26 4.20 51.79
C ALA A 534 13.10 4.25 52.80
N THR A 535 11.93 3.74 52.41
CA THR A 535 10.74 3.67 53.28
C THR A 535 10.95 2.70 54.44
N LYS A 536 11.55 1.53 54.20
CA LYS A 536 11.90 0.56 55.25
C LYS A 536 12.91 1.14 56.23
N ALA A 537 13.93 1.86 55.75
CA ALA A 537 14.94 2.50 56.59
C ALA A 537 14.34 3.60 57.50
N LEU A 538 13.40 4.41 56.97
CA LEU A 538 12.68 5.43 57.75
C LEU A 538 11.82 4.81 58.86
N MET A 539 11.16 3.68 58.58
CA MET A 539 10.33 2.96 59.56
C MET A 539 11.19 2.30 60.65
N ALA A 540 12.36 1.76 60.28
CA ALA A 540 13.32 1.18 61.24
C ALA A 540 13.96 2.24 62.15
N GLY A 541 14.10 3.48 61.68
CA GLY A 541 14.65 4.60 62.46
C GLY A 541 13.66 5.30 63.41
N GLY A 542 12.36 5.00 63.32
CA GLY A 542 11.29 5.76 64.00
C GLY A 542 10.68 5.11 65.25
N CYS A 543 10.90 3.82 65.50
CA CYS A 543 10.29 3.10 66.63
C CYS A 543 11.36 2.35 67.44
N GLY A 544 11.53 2.75 68.71
CA GLY A 544 12.31 2.02 69.69
C GLY A 544 11.67 0.67 70.06
N LEU A 545 11.81 -0.32 69.18
CA LEU A 545 11.62 -1.75 69.45
C LEU A 545 12.85 -2.48 68.91
N GLY A 546 13.99 -2.23 69.55
CA GLY A 546 15.30 -2.80 69.22
C GLY A 546 15.47 -4.27 69.61
N GLU A 547 14.43 -5.11 69.56
CA GLU A 547 14.53 -6.52 69.95
C GLU A 547 14.01 -7.53 68.91
N LYS A 548 13.60 -7.10 67.70
CA LYS A 548 13.16 -8.03 66.65
C LYS A 548 13.93 -7.98 65.32
N VAL A 549 14.92 -7.10 65.19
CA VAL A 549 15.76 -7.03 63.99
C VAL A 549 16.82 -8.15 63.97
N GLU A 550 17.28 -8.62 65.13
CA GLU A 550 18.25 -9.72 65.22
C GLU A 550 17.68 -11.08 64.78
N GLU A 551 16.36 -11.25 64.76
CA GLU A 551 15.72 -12.49 64.29
C GLU A 551 15.62 -12.56 62.75
N TRP A 552 15.73 -11.42 62.05
CA TRP A 552 15.66 -11.36 60.58
C TRP A 552 17.02 -11.58 59.88
N GLU A 553 18.14 -11.27 60.53
CA GLU A 553 19.48 -11.50 59.95
C GLU A 553 19.90 -12.99 59.99
N MET A 554 19.23 -13.84 60.76
CA MET A 554 19.54 -15.29 60.80
C MET A 554 18.82 -16.14 59.76
N VAL A 555 17.81 -15.63 59.04
CA VAL A 555 17.07 -16.42 58.03
C VAL A 555 17.62 -16.23 56.60
N CYS A 556 18.50 -15.26 56.37
CA CYS A 556 19.14 -15.04 55.06
C CYS A 556 20.54 -15.66 54.92
N LYS A 557 20.88 -16.63 55.77
CA LYS A 557 22.04 -17.52 55.59
C LYS A 557 21.61 -18.97 55.77
N ASP A 558 20.90 -19.48 54.76
CA ASP A 558 21.06 -20.84 54.21
C ASP A 558 20.41 -20.92 52.82
#